data_AF-M2PTX5-F1
#
_entry.id   AF-M2PTX5-F1
#
_cell.length_a   1.000
_cell.length_b   1.000
_cell.length_c   1.000
_cell.angle_alpha   90.00
_cell.angle_beta   90.00
_cell.angle_gamma   90.00
#
_symmetry.space_group_name_H-M   'P 1'
#
loop_
_entity.id
_entity.type
_entity.pdbx_description
1 polymer ?
#
loop_
_entity_poly.entity_id
_entity_poly.type
_entity_poly.pdbx_seq_one_letter_code
_entity_poly.pdbx_strand_id
1 'polypeptide(L)'
;MELVAGRTVAEADVVDGTFAAEIAVDMVSLRDARGRLEAHDSGSDEGRAEFERLLADGRREMAQVEVRVYDSAGTVLYDGAAINATD
;
A
#
# COMPACT_ATOMS: atom_id res chain seq x y z
N MET A 1 -19.56 6.82 0.44
CA MET A 1 -18.12 6.60 0.20
C MET A 1 -18.00 5.71 -1.01
N GLU A 2 -17.45 6.26 -2.09
CA GLU A 2 -17.26 5.57 -3.36
C GLU A 2 -15.94 4.81 -3.27
N LEU A 3 -15.99 3.47 -3.36
CA LEU A 3 -14.81 2.63 -3.49
C LEU A 3 -14.19 2.92 -4.86
N VAL A 4 -13.16 3.76 -4.89
CA VAL A 4 -12.35 3.98 -6.09
C VAL A 4 -11.67 2.65 -6.43
N ALA A 5 -12.19 2.00 -7.47
CA ALA A 5 -11.74 0.70 -7.94
C ALA A 5 -10.24 0.73 -8.29
N GLY A 6 -9.39 0.21 -7.39
CA GLY A 6 -7.97 0.00 -7.65
C GLY A 6 -7.04 0.32 -6.48
N ARG A 7 -7.40 1.24 -5.59
CA ARG A 7 -6.64 1.52 -4.35
C ARG A 7 -7.24 0.72 -3.20
N THR A 8 -6.43 -0.09 -2.55
CA THR A 8 -6.80 -0.62 -1.24
C THR A 8 -6.55 0.50 -0.24
N VAL A 9 -7.62 1.14 0.25
CA VAL A 9 -7.55 2.09 1.36
C VAL A 9 -7.54 1.25 2.63
N ALA A 10 -6.43 1.26 3.37
CA ALA A 10 -6.41 0.74 4.74
C ALA A 10 -6.82 1.91 5.65
N GLU A 11 -8.02 1.83 6.22
CA GLU A 11 -8.49 2.80 7.21
C GLU A 11 -7.68 2.60 8.50
N ALA A 12 -6.95 3.62 8.93
CA ALA A 12 -6.23 3.60 10.20
C ALA A 12 -7.09 4.25 11.29
N ASP A 13 -7.33 3.50 12.37
CA ASP A 13 -8.23 3.89 13.44
C ASP A 13 -7.71 5.11 14.23
N VAL A 14 -8.63 5.94 14.69
CA VAL A 14 -8.43 7.27 15.28
C VAL A 14 -7.49 7.22 16.50
N VAL A 15 -6.43 8.04 16.49
CA VAL A 15 -5.61 8.27 17.69
C VAL A 15 -6.17 9.50 18.41
N ASP A 16 -6.79 9.26 19.56
CA ASP A 16 -7.14 10.29 20.56
C ASP A 16 -8.18 11.35 20.13
N GLY A 17 -9.28 10.91 19.49
CA GLY A 17 -10.54 11.67 19.34
C GLY A 17 -10.49 12.98 18.55
N THR A 18 -9.33 13.35 18.00
CA THR A 18 -9.09 14.68 17.41
C THR A 18 -8.68 14.62 15.94
N PHE A 19 -8.05 13.52 15.49
CA PHE A 19 -7.56 13.39 14.11
C PHE A 19 -7.85 12.01 13.52
N ALA A 20 -8.28 11.98 12.26
CA ALA A 20 -8.45 10.75 11.48
C ALA A 20 -7.35 10.65 10.41
N ALA A 21 -6.85 9.44 10.15
CA ALA A 21 -5.82 9.20 9.13
C ALA A 21 -6.30 8.15 8.11
N GLU A 22 -6.25 8.50 6.83
CA GLU A 22 -6.48 7.58 5.72
C GLU A 22 -5.14 7.17 5.11
N ILE A 23 -4.91 5.86 4.96
CA ILE A 23 -3.72 5.32 4.31
C ILE A 23 -4.12 4.70 2.98
N ALA A 24 -3.64 5.27 1.88
CA ALA A 24 -3.84 4.74 0.55
C ALA A 24 -2.59 3.99 0.09
N VAL A 25 -2.75 2.72 -0.27
CA VAL A 25 -1.68 1.91 -0.86
C VAL A 25 -2.14 1.40 -2.22
N ASP A 26 -1.41 1.77 -3.26
CA ASP A 26 -1.66 1.31 -4.61
C ASP A 26 -0.81 0.06 -4.91
N MET A 27 -1.46 -1.11 -4.91
CA MET A 27 -0.81 -2.41 -5.04
C MET A 27 -0.99 -3.02 -6.45
N VAL A 28 -0.94 -2.20 -7.50
CA VAL A 28 -1.20 -2.62 -8.89
C VAL A 28 -0.21 -3.68 -9.38
N SER A 29 1.08 -3.55 -9.07
CA SER A 29 2.12 -4.47 -9.54
C SER A 29 2.06 -5.84 -8.87
N LEU A 30 1.46 -5.92 -7.68
CA LEU A 30 1.15 -7.18 -7.00
C LEU A 30 -0.21 -7.77 -7.39
N ARG A 31 -0.99 -7.08 -8.23
CA ARG A 31 -2.20 -7.67 -8.80
C ARG A 31 -1.80 -8.94 -9.57
N ASP A 32 -2.51 -10.03 -9.27
CA ASP A 32 -2.28 -11.36 -9.84
C ASP A 32 -0.90 -11.99 -9.53
N ALA A 33 -0.16 -11.47 -8.54
CA ALA A 33 1.14 -12.01 -8.11
C ALA A 33 1.10 -13.53 -7.83
N ARG A 34 0.00 -14.00 -7.24
CA ARG A 34 -0.21 -15.44 -7.00
C ARG A 34 -0.27 -16.24 -8.29
N GLY A 35 -1.05 -15.79 -9.29
CA GLY A 35 -1.16 -16.48 -10.58
C GLY A 35 0.15 -16.48 -11.36
N ARG A 36 0.95 -15.41 -11.23
CA ARG A 36 2.30 -15.34 -11.80
C ARG A 36 3.25 -16.35 -11.17
N LEU A 37 3.24 -16.47 -9.83
CA LEU A 37 4.04 -17.46 -9.12
C LEU A 37 3.60 -18.91 -9.41
N GLU A 38 2.29 -19.16 -9.46
CA GLU A 38 1.72 -20.48 -9.77
C GLU A 38 2.00 -20.94 -11.21
N ALA A 39 2.34 -20.03 -12.12
CA ALA A 39 2.73 -20.36 -13.50
C ALA A 39 4.16 -20.92 -13.62
N HIS A 40 4.95 -20.85 -12.55
CA HIS A 40 6.33 -21.34 -12.51
C HIS A 40 6.47 -22.52 -11.54
N ASP A 41 7.35 -23.46 -11.87
CA ASP A 41 7.73 -24.53 -10.94
C ASP A 41 8.45 -23.93 -9.73
N SER A 42 8.10 -24.38 -8.52
CA SER A 42 8.57 -23.81 -7.26
C SER A 42 10.07 -23.99 -7.01
N GLY A 43 10.73 -24.86 -7.78
CA GLY A 43 12.18 -25.09 -7.75
C GLY A 43 12.93 -24.54 -8.96
N SER A 44 12.25 -23.82 -9.86
CA SER A 44 12.87 -23.24 -11.06
C SER A 44 13.57 -21.92 -10.74
N ASP A 45 14.64 -21.64 -11.50
CA ASP A 45 15.34 -20.35 -11.43
C ASP A 45 14.42 -19.21 -11.89
N GLU A 46 13.54 -19.47 -12.86
CA GLU A 46 12.52 -18.53 -13.32
C GLU A 46 11.50 -18.19 -12.22
N GLY A 47 10.99 -19.18 -11.48
CA GLY A 47 10.10 -18.95 -10.35
C GLY A 47 10.76 -18.17 -9.21
N ARG A 48 12.05 -18.41 -8.97
CA ARG A 48 12.83 -17.64 -8.00
C ARG A 48 13.00 -16.18 -8.44
N ALA A 49 13.35 -15.95 -9.70
CA ALA A 49 13.51 -14.60 -10.24
C ALA A 49 12.19 -13.81 -10.17
N GLU A 50 11.06 -14.47 -10.47
CA GLU A 50 9.74 -13.85 -10.37
C GLU A 50 9.36 -13.50 -8.93
N PHE A 51 9.68 -14.38 -7.97
CA PHE A 51 9.49 -14.08 -6.55
C PHE A 51 10.33 -12.89 -6.07
N GLU A 52 11.62 -12.84 -6.45
CA GLU A 52 12.50 -11.72 -6.08
C GLU A 52 12.02 -10.40 -6.68
N ARG A 53 11.50 -10.44 -7.92
CA ARG A 53 10.85 -9.29 -8.56
C ARG A 53 9.61 -8.83 -7.79
N LEU A 54 8.71 -9.75 -7.42
CA LEU A 54 7.51 -9.40 -6.64
C LEU A 54 7.86 -8.79 -5.27
N LEU A 55 8.94 -9.25 -4.62
CA LEU A 55 9.44 -8.63 -3.39
C LEU A 55 9.95 -7.19 -3.62
N ALA A 56 10.64 -6.95 -4.73
CA ALA A 56 11.11 -5.61 -5.09
C ALA A 56 9.94 -4.68 -5.41
N ASP A 57 8.98 -5.15 -6.19
CA ASP A 57 7.74 -4.45 -6.55
C ASP A 57 6.93 -4.11 -5.30
N GLY A 58 6.72 -5.07 -4.39
CA GLY A 58 6.02 -4.84 -3.12
C GLY A 58 6.72 -3.84 -2.20
N ARG A 59 8.05 -3.90 -2.08
CA ARG A 59 8.81 -2.89 -1.32
C ARG A 59 8.67 -1.48 -1.91
N ARG A 60 8.67 -1.37 -3.24
CA ARG A 60 8.49 -0.11 -3.94
C ARG A 60 7.10 0.48 -3.69
N GLU A 61 6.06 -0.33 -3.76
CA GLU A 61 4.68 0.11 -3.49
C GLU A 61 4.49 0.52 -2.03
N MET A 62 5.06 -0.23 -1.08
CA MET A 62 5.07 0.15 0.33
C MET A 62 5.86 1.44 0.62
N ALA A 63 6.82 1.81 -0.21
CA ALA A 63 7.51 3.10 -0.10
C ALA A 63 6.68 4.28 -0.65
N GLN A 64 5.60 4.00 -1.39
CA GLN A 64 4.71 4.99 -2.01
C GLN A 64 3.40 5.18 -1.23
N VAL A 65 3.37 4.75 0.03
CA VAL A 65 2.20 4.92 0.90
C VAL A 65 1.89 6.41 1.05
N GLU A 66 0.66 6.78 0.73
CA GLU A 66 0.14 8.13 0.93
C GLU A 66 -0.69 8.18 2.22
N VAL A 67 -0.53 9.25 2.98
CA VAL A 67 -1.27 9.50 4.21
C VAL A 67 -2.03 10.80 4.06
N ARG A 68 -3.32 10.74 4.37
CA ARG A 68 -4.16 11.94 4.52
C ARG A 68 -4.64 12.05 5.95
N VAL A 69 -4.42 13.20 6.59
CA VAL A 69 -4.82 13.48 7.96
C VAL A 69 -5.92 14.54 7.97
N TYR A 70 -6.95 14.32 8.78
CA TYR A 70 -8.06 15.23 8.95
C TYR A 70 -8.18 15.68 10.41
N ASP A 71 -8.67 16.89 10.65
CA ASP A 71 -9.15 17.30 11.97
C ASP A 71 -10.53 16.73 12.29
N SER A 72 -11.02 16.98 13.51
CA SER A 72 -12.32 16.52 13.98
C SER A 72 -13.52 17.16 13.26
N ALA A 73 -13.31 18.22 12.49
CA ALA A 73 -14.32 18.85 11.63
C ALA A 73 -14.27 18.32 10.18
N GLY A 74 -13.34 17.42 9.86
CA GLY A 74 -13.15 16.85 8.52
C GLY A 74 -12.26 17.70 7.60
N THR A 75 -11.56 18.71 8.12
CA THR A 75 -10.62 19.52 7.34
C THR A 75 -9.33 18.73 7.11
N VAL A 76 -8.84 18.68 5.86
CA VAL A 76 -7.54 18.07 5.54
C VAL A 76 -6.41 18.91 6.15
N LEU A 77 -5.62 18.30 7.03
CA LEU A 77 -4.43 18.89 7.63
C LEU A 77 -3.14 18.48 6.93
N TYR A 78 -3.11 17.29 6.35
CA TYR A 78 -1.97 16.74 5.63
C TYR A 78 -2.45 15.83 4.50
N ASP A 79 -1.80 15.90 3.34
CA ASP A 79 -2.00 15.02 2.20
C ASP A 79 -0.67 14.86 1.47
N GLY A 80 -0.05 13.70 1.60
CA GLY A 80 1.27 13.46 1.03
C GLY A 80 1.84 12.09 1.37
N ALA A 81 3.11 11.87 1.03
CA ALA A 81 3.79 10.62 1.33
C ALA A 81 3.81 10.34 2.85
N ALA A 82 3.76 9.06 3.23
CA ALA A 82 4.02 8.65 4.60
C ALA A 82 5.42 9.11 4.98
N ILE A 83 5.52 9.99 5.98
CA ILE A 83 6.80 10.38 6.55
C ILE A 83 7.20 9.24 7.49
N ASN A 84 8.26 8.52 7.14
CA ASN A 84 8.85 7.56 8.07
C ASN A 84 9.39 8.33 9.27
N ALA A 85 8.90 8.06 10.48
CA ALA A 85 9.32 8.76 11.70
C ALA A 85 10.80 8.54 12.08
N THR A 86 11.53 7.74 11.31
CA THR A 86 12.97 7.46 11.46
C THR A 86 13.87 8.29 10.53
N ASP A 87 13.30 9.11 9.64
CA ASP A 87 14.05 10.15 8.89
C ASP A 87 14.12 11.48 9.66
#